data_AF-A0A3N5P631-F1
#
_entry.id   AF-A0A3N5P631-F1
#
_cell.length_a   1.000
_cell.length_b   1.000
_cell.length_c   1.000
_cell.angle_alpha   90.00
_cell.angle_beta   90.00
_cell.angle_gamma   90.00
#
_symmetry.space_group_name_H-M   'P 1'
#
loop_
_entity.id
_entity.type
_entity.pdbx_description
1 polymer ?
#
loop_
_entity_poly.entity_id
_entity_poly.type
_entity_poly.pdbx_seq_one_letter_code
_entity_poly.pdbx_strand_id
1 'polypeptide(L)'
;MSDPAVVFHLAQWAANAGLSKQSQELYGKVILLNHDHAEARKASGFIKVDGQWQTFDKAVEVVRGKLEVGQAESVLKDILPGLEGIAASREKLAVVRELLGQSQLRSKDFASAAKTFALLADIADGASAIRAAALADILKENADGMYVVTESFPTTAPVMDPDKVTLKPGPASLADPLVV
;
A
#
# COMPACT_ATOMS: atom_id res chain seq x y z
N MET A 1 -38.44 -5.07 12.44
CA MET A 1 -36.99 -5.08 12.10
C MET A 1 -36.71 -3.84 11.27
N SER A 2 -35.68 -3.06 11.60
CA SER A 2 -35.30 -1.89 10.79
C SER A 2 -34.68 -2.36 9.48
N ASP A 3 -35.07 -1.75 8.36
CA ASP A 3 -34.52 -2.03 7.03
C ASP A 3 -33.05 -1.57 6.96
N PRO A 4 -32.08 -2.47 6.61
CA PRO A 4 -30.68 -2.12 6.44
C PRO A 4 -30.44 -0.91 5.52
N ALA A 5 -31.25 -0.76 4.46
CA ALA A 5 -31.09 0.33 3.50
C ALA A 5 -31.42 1.69 4.13
N VAL A 6 -32.48 1.76 4.95
CA VAL A 6 -32.86 2.99 5.67
C VAL A 6 -31.79 3.38 6.69
N VAL A 7 -31.25 2.41 7.42
CA VAL A 7 -30.16 2.66 8.38
C VAL A 7 -28.89 3.12 7.66
N PHE A 8 -28.60 2.56 6.48
CA PHE A 8 -27.47 2.97 5.66
C PHE A 8 -27.59 4.41 5.15
N HIS A 9 -28.75 4.81 4.63
CA HIS A 9 -28.97 6.21 4.22
C HIS A 9 -28.83 7.20 5.39
N LEU A 10 -29.31 6.82 6.58
CA LEU A 10 -29.10 7.64 7.78
C LEU A 10 -27.61 7.73 8.16
N ALA A 11 -26.85 6.64 8.01
CA ALA A 11 -25.40 6.62 8.24
C ALA A 11 -24.66 7.57 7.28
N GLN A 12 -25.03 7.54 5.98
CA GLN A 12 -24.49 8.44 4.97
C GLN A 12 -24.81 9.91 5.29
N TRP A 13 -26.06 10.21 5.65
CA TRP A 13 -26.46 11.55 6.05
C TRP A 13 -25.64 12.04 7.27
N ALA A 14 -25.50 11.20 8.30
CA ALA A 14 -24.72 11.54 9.48
C ALA A 14 -23.24 11.80 9.14
N ALA A 15 -22.65 11.00 8.25
CA ALA A 15 -21.28 11.20 7.79
C ALA A 15 -21.13 12.57 7.07
N ASN A 16 -22.06 12.90 6.18
CA ASN A 16 -22.07 14.18 5.45
C ASN A 16 -22.31 15.38 6.37
N ALA A 17 -23.02 15.19 7.48
CA ALA A 17 -23.24 16.21 8.51
C ALA A 17 -22.06 16.37 9.48
N GLY A 18 -20.94 15.67 9.28
CA GLY A 18 -19.77 15.71 10.16
C GLY A 18 -19.95 14.95 11.49
N LEU A 19 -21.00 14.13 11.61
CA LEU A 19 -21.31 13.34 12.80
C LEU A 19 -20.59 11.98 12.77
N SER A 20 -19.25 12.02 12.77
CA SER A 20 -18.41 10.85 12.52
C SER A 20 -18.63 9.68 13.49
N LYS A 21 -18.93 9.95 14.77
CA LYS A 21 -19.19 8.88 15.75
C LYS A 21 -20.52 8.18 15.44
N GLN A 22 -21.57 8.96 15.20
CA GLN A 22 -22.92 8.47 14.92
C GLN A 22 -22.96 7.71 13.59
N SER A 23 -22.26 8.21 12.56
CA SER A 23 -22.18 7.50 11.28
C SER A 23 -21.50 6.14 11.44
N GLN A 24 -20.41 6.04 12.20
CA GLN A 24 -19.75 4.75 12.48
C GLN A 24 -20.64 3.79 13.27
N GLU A 25 -21.36 4.27 14.28
CA GLU A 25 -22.36 3.45 15.01
C GLU A 25 -23.47 2.93 14.07
N LEU A 26 -23.94 3.76 13.14
CA LEU A 26 -24.97 3.38 12.18
C LEU A 26 -24.44 2.39 11.13
N TYR A 27 -23.24 2.59 10.58
CA TYR A 27 -22.62 1.60 9.68
C TYR A 27 -22.43 0.25 10.39
N GLY A 28 -22.04 0.24 11.67
CA GLY A 28 -21.98 -0.97 12.48
C GLY A 28 -23.33 -1.69 12.56
N LYS A 29 -24.44 -0.94 12.75
CA LYS A 29 -25.79 -1.50 12.71
C LYS A 29 -26.16 -2.08 11.35
N VAL A 30 -25.80 -1.42 10.25
CA VAL A 30 -26.02 -1.96 8.90
C VAL A 30 -25.30 -3.29 8.72
N ILE A 31 -24.04 -3.37 9.14
CA ILE A 31 -23.23 -4.60 9.03
C ILE A 31 -23.81 -5.73 9.89
N LEU A 32 -24.35 -5.42 11.08
CA LEU A 32 -25.03 -6.41 11.92
C LEU A 32 -26.31 -6.96 11.27
N LEU A 33 -27.04 -6.13 10.52
CA LEU A 33 -28.25 -6.55 9.82
C LEU A 33 -27.96 -7.25 8.49
N ASN A 34 -26.90 -6.83 7.78
CA ASN A 34 -26.43 -7.40 6.53
C ASN A 34 -24.89 -7.48 6.54
N HIS A 35 -24.38 -8.66 6.85
CA HIS A 35 -22.94 -8.89 7.08
C HIS A 35 -22.05 -8.64 5.85
N ASP A 36 -22.59 -8.72 4.62
CA ASP A 36 -21.85 -8.51 3.38
C ASP A 36 -22.22 -7.17 2.70
N HIS A 37 -22.79 -6.21 3.44
CA HIS A 37 -23.11 -4.89 2.91
C HIS A 37 -21.84 -4.12 2.53
N ALA A 38 -21.49 -4.15 1.24
CA ALA A 38 -20.21 -3.68 0.75
C ALA A 38 -19.92 -2.21 1.06
N GLU A 39 -20.90 -1.33 0.86
CA GLU A 39 -20.70 0.12 1.05
C GLU A 39 -20.52 0.50 2.52
N ALA A 40 -21.31 -0.08 3.43
CA ALA A 40 -21.16 0.12 4.86
C ALA A 40 -19.79 -0.35 5.37
N ARG A 41 -19.31 -1.49 4.88
CA ARG A 41 -17.96 -1.99 5.24
C ARG A 41 -16.85 -1.09 4.73
N LYS A 42 -16.92 -0.62 3.48
CA LYS A 42 -15.98 0.36 2.94
C LYS A 42 -15.98 1.65 3.76
N ALA A 43 -17.17 2.16 4.11
CA ALA A 43 -17.32 3.37 4.92
C ALA A 43 -16.81 3.20 6.38
N SER A 44 -16.80 1.97 6.89
CA SER A 44 -16.15 1.59 8.15
C SER A 44 -14.66 1.24 8.02
N GLY A 45 -14.05 1.45 6.85
CA GLY A 45 -12.61 1.25 6.64
C GLY A 45 -12.19 -0.20 6.38
N PHE A 46 -13.10 -1.05 5.91
CA PHE A 46 -12.80 -2.42 5.50
C PHE A 46 -12.62 -2.52 3.98
N ILE A 47 -11.77 -3.45 3.56
CA ILE A 47 -11.53 -3.82 2.16
C ILE A 47 -11.78 -5.33 1.98
N LYS A 48 -12.33 -5.74 0.83
CA LYS A 48 -12.49 -7.15 0.51
C LYS A 48 -11.21 -7.66 -0.17
N VAL A 49 -10.52 -8.61 0.47
CA VAL A 49 -9.30 -9.26 -0.03
C VAL A 49 -9.54 -10.77 -0.01
N ASP A 50 -9.36 -11.43 -1.16
CA ASP A 50 -9.62 -12.88 -1.33
C ASP A 50 -11.00 -13.31 -0.81
N GLY A 51 -12.02 -12.48 -1.06
CA GLY A 51 -13.41 -12.73 -0.64
C GLY A 51 -13.72 -12.40 0.82
N GLN A 52 -12.72 -12.03 1.63
CA GLN A 52 -12.87 -11.72 3.05
C GLN A 52 -12.74 -10.22 3.32
N TRP A 53 -13.57 -9.69 4.22
CA TRP A 53 -13.46 -8.30 4.66
C TRP A 53 -12.36 -8.15 5.70
N GLN A 54 -11.31 -7.40 5.34
CA GLN A 54 -10.13 -7.15 6.16
C GLN A 54 -10.08 -5.67 6.57
N THR A 55 -9.48 -5.40 7.73
CA THR A 55 -9.08 -4.04 8.10
C THR A 55 -7.90 -3.59 7.24
N PHE A 56 -7.62 -2.28 7.23
CA PHE A 56 -6.46 -1.72 6.52
C PHE A 56 -5.15 -2.45 6.87
N ASP A 57 -4.84 -2.58 8.17
CA ASP A 57 -3.57 -3.19 8.61
C ASP A 57 -3.46 -4.66 8.20
N LYS A 58 -4.57 -5.41 8.31
CA LYS A 58 -4.57 -6.82 7.91
C LYS A 58 -4.45 -6.99 6.40
N ALA A 59 -5.08 -6.11 5.63
CA ALA A 59 -4.93 -6.10 4.18
C ALA A 59 -3.49 -5.73 3.75
N VAL A 60 -2.82 -4.81 4.46
CA VAL A 60 -1.40 -4.50 4.25
C VAL A 60 -0.51 -5.72 4.49
N GLU A 61 -0.75 -6.49 5.56
CA GLU A 61 -0.03 -7.76 5.81
C GLU A 61 -0.23 -8.76 4.67
N VAL A 62 -1.47 -8.93 4.20
CA VAL A 62 -1.77 -9.83 3.07
C VAL A 62 -1.05 -9.38 1.80
N VAL A 63 -1.06 -8.08 1.51
CA VAL A 63 -0.34 -7.52 0.35
C VAL A 63 1.15 -7.83 0.44
N ARG A 64 1.79 -7.60 1.59
CA ARG A 64 3.22 -7.91 1.78
C ARG A 64 3.52 -9.39 1.54
N GLY A 65 2.73 -10.29 2.13
CA GLY A 65 2.88 -11.73 1.90
C GLY A 65 2.69 -12.12 0.43
N LYS A 66 1.74 -11.50 -0.29
CA LYS A 66 1.55 -11.73 -1.72
C LYS A 66 2.72 -11.24 -2.56
N LEU A 67 3.33 -10.10 -2.20
CA LEU A 67 4.52 -9.59 -2.87
C LEU A 67 5.74 -10.48 -2.67
N GLU A 68 5.91 -11.06 -1.49
CA GLU A 68 6.97 -12.02 -1.19
C GLU A 68 6.89 -13.27 -2.07
N VAL A 69 5.68 -13.75 -2.39
CA VAL A 69 5.47 -14.91 -3.27
C VAL A 69 5.29 -14.54 -4.76
N GLY A 70 5.63 -13.30 -5.14
CA GLY A 70 5.64 -12.87 -6.54
C GLY A 70 4.27 -12.54 -7.15
N GLN A 71 3.20 -12.42 -6.35
CA GLN A 71 1.84 -12.15 -6.82
C GLN A 71 1.56 -10.65 -7.06
N ALA A 72 2.55 -9.91 -7.56
CA ALA A 72 2.49 -8.45 -7.70
C ALA A 72 1.34 -7.96 -8.59
N GLU A 73 1.02 -8.67 -9.67
CA GLU A 73 -0.06 -8.29 -10.59
C GLU A 73 -1.44 -8.32 -9.90
N SER A 74 -1.71 -9.38 -9.12
CA SER A 74 -2.97 -9.48 -8.35
C SER A 74 -3.09 -8.38 -7.30
N VAL A 75 -1.97 -8.02 -6.66
CA VAL A 75 -1.94 -6.93 -5.67
C VAL A 75 -2.28 -5.59 -6.33
N LEU A 76 -1.67 -5.29 -7.48
CA LEU A 76 -1.91 -4.06 -8.25
C LEU A 76 -3.35 -3.92 -8.68
N LYS A 77 -3.95 -5.00 -9.17
CA LYS A 77 -5.28 -4.96 -9.76
C LYS A 77 -6.39 -5.03 -8.73
N ASP A 78 -6.24 -5.90 -7.73
CA ASP A 78 -7.39 -6.34 -6.93
C ASP A 78 -7.41 -5.71 -5.52
N ILE A 79 -6.24 -5.38 -4.96
CA ILE A 79 -6.14 -4.98 -3.54
C ILE A 79 -5.77 -3.50 -3.39
N LEU A 80 -4.76 -3.03 -4.10
CA LEU A 80 -4.26 -1.66 -3.93
C LEU A 80 -5.31 -0.57 -4.19
N PRO A 81 -6.17 -0.65 -5.22
CA PRO A 81 -7.23 0.35 -5.43
C PRO A 81 -8.20 0.46 -4.25
N GLY A 82 -8.51 -0.68 -3.61
CA GLY A 82 -9.36 -0.69 -2.43
C GLY A 82 -8.67 -0.09 -1.20
N LEU A 83 -7.37 -0.33 -1.04
CA LEU A 83 -6.57 0.22 0.07
C LEU A 83 -6.43 1.73 -0.06
N GLU A 84 -6.18 2.23 -1.28
CA GLU A 84 -6.13 3.67 -1.57
C GLU A 84 -7.46 4.34 -1.23
N GLY A 85 -8.59 3.72 -1.58
CA GLY A 85 -9.92 4.24 -1.29
C GLY A 85 -10.26 4.37 0.21
N ILE A 86 -9.55 3.67 1.10
CA ILE A 86 -9.76 3.73 2.55
C ILE A 86 -8.60 4.38 3.31
N ALA A 87 -7.56 4.85 2.63
CA ALA A 87 -6.39 5.50 3.21
C ALA A 87 -6.71 6.94 3.62
N ALA A 88 -7.35 7.11 4.78
CA ALA A 88 -7.85 8.41 5.24
C ALA A 88 -6.77 9.35 5.85
N SER A 89 -5.56 8.87 6.12
CA SER A 89 -4.47 9.68 6.69
C SER A 89 -3.25 9.70 5.76
N ARG A 90 -2.43 10.75 5.90
CA ARG A 90 -1.15 10.88 5.18
C ARG A 90 -0.25 9.67 5.40
N GLU A 91 -0.21 9.14 6.63
CA GLU A 91 0.57 7.94 6.98
C GLU A 91 0.08 6.70 6.25
N LYS A 92 -1.25 6.46 6.22
CA LYS A 92 -1.82 5.32 5.49
C LYS A 92 -1.60 5.46 3.99
N LEU A 93 -1.72 6.68 3.46
CA LEU A 93 -1.46 6.94 2.05
C LEU A 93 0.01 6.65 1.70
N ALA A 94 0.95 7.03 2.57
CA ALA A 94 2.37 6.71 2.38
C ALA A 94 2.59 5.19 2.34
N VAL A 95 1.95 4.42 3.24
CA VAL A 95 2.02 2.94 3.20
C VAL A 95 1.47 2.39 1.89
N VAL A 96 0.31 2.87 1.42
CA VAL A 96 -0.27 2.40 0.15
C VAL A 96 0.65 2.72 -1.04
N ARG A 97 1.24 3.92 -1.07
CA ARG A 97 2.18 4.32 -2.13
C ARG A 97 3.46 3.49 -2.10
N GLU A 98 3.98 3.18 -0.93
CA GLU A 98 5.11 2.26 -0.79
C GLU A 98 4.79 0.88 -1.38
N LEU A 99 3.65 0.29 -1.02
CA LEU A 99 3.22 -1.01 -1.55
C LEU A 99 2.98 -0.96 -3.06
N LEU A 100 2.42 0.13 -3.58
CA LEU A 100 2.22 0.35 -5.01
C LEU A 100 3.56 0.39 -5.75
N GLY A 101 4.52 1.17 -5.26
CA GLY A 101 5.86 1.26 -5.86
C GLY A 101 6.57 -0.09 -5.87
N GLN A 102 6.52 -0.84 -4.75
CA GLN A 102 7.08 -2.19 -4.65
C GLN A 102 6.40 -3.18 -5.62
N SER A 103 5.09 -3.10 -5.77
CA SER A 103 4.35 -3.96 -6.70
C SER A 103 4.71 -3.66 -8.16
N GLN A 104 4.89 -2.37 -8.49
CA GLN A 104 5.35 -1.92 -9.82
C GLN A 104 6.78 -2.39 -10.11
N LEU A 105 7.70 -2.32 -9.14
CA LEU A 105 9.05 -2.87 -9.27
C LEU A 105 9.03 -4.36 -9.60
N ARG A 106 8.27 -5.16 -8.84
CA ARG A 106 8.17 -6.62 -9.04
C ARG A 106 7.50 -7.00 -10.35
N SER A 107 6.62 -6.15 -10.88
CA SER A 107 6.01 -6.32 -12.21
C SER A 107 6.83 -5.71 -13.34
N LYS A 108 8.02 -5.17 -13.05
CA LYS A 108 8.93 -4.52 -14.01
C LYS A 108 8.35 -3.27 -14.67
N ASP A 109 7.35 -2.64 -14.06
CA ASP A 109 6.83 -1.33 -14.49
C ASP A 109 7.63 -0.20 -13.81
N PHE A 110 8.89 -0.06 -14.22
CA PHE A 110 9.84 0.87 -13.61
C PHE A 110 9.44 2.33 -13.81
N ALA A 111 8.81 2.67 -14.95
CA ALA A 111 8.35 4.02 -15.24
C ALA A 111 7.23 4.45 -14.28
N SER A 112 6.28 3.56 -13.99
CA SER A 112 5.23 3.85 -13.01
C SER A 112 5.79 3.82 -11.59
N ALA A 113 6.70 2.90 -11.26
CA ALA A 113 7.38 2.84 -9.96
C ALA A 113 8.11 4.16 -9.65
N ALA A 114 8.85 4.73 -10.61
CA ALA A 114 9.54 6.01 -10.45
C ALA A 114 8.58 7.14 -10.04
N LYS A 115 7.44 7.24 -10.74
CA LYS A 115 6.41 8.25 -10.44
C LYS A 115 5.80 8.03 -9.05
N THR A 116 5.52 6.78 -8.69
CA THR A 116 4.95 6.45 -7.38
C THR A 116 5.91 6.79 -6.24
N PHE A 117 7.21 6.49 -6.39
CA PHE A 117 8.21 6.82 -5.39
C PHE A 117 8.45 8.33 -5.27
N ALA A 118 8.38 9.08 -6.37
CA ALA A 118 8.40 10.55 -6.31
C ALA A 118 7.23 11.10 -5.48
N LEU A 119 6.01 10.61 -5.73
CA LEU A 119 4.84 10.98 -4.93
C LEU A 119 4.96 10.54 -3.46
N LEU A 120 5.56 9.37 -3.20
CA LEU A 120 5.81 8.91 -1.84
C LEU A 120 6.79 9.84 -1.12
N ALA A 121 7.84 10.33 -1.80
CA ALA A 121 8.81 11.25 -1.22
C ALA A 121 8.15 12.55 -0.74
N ASP A 122 7.13 13.04 -1.45
CA ASP A 122 6.39 14.26 -1.08
C ASP A 122 5.52 14.07 0.18
N ILE A 123 5.03 12.85 0.43
CA ILE A 123 4.08 12.58 1.52
C ILE A 123 4.68 11.82 2.69
N ALA A 124 5.80 11.13 2.53
CA ALA A 124 6.50 10.45 3.61
C ALA A 124 7.32 11.45 4.44
N ASP A 125 7.82 11.01 5.58
CA ASP A 125 8.69 11.81 6.44
C ASP A 125 10.02 11.08 6.73
N GLY A 126 11.04 11.85 7.11
CA GLY A 126 12.34 11.35 7.56
C GLY A 126 13.05 10.44 6.56
N ALA A 127 13.57 9.31 7.05
CA ALA A 127 14.32 8.37 6.23
C ALA A 127 13.49 7.74 5.10
N SER A 128 12.16 7.65 5.26
CA SER A 128 11.29 7.08 4.22
C SER A 128 11.21 7.98 2.99
N ALA A 129 11.05 9.29 3.20
CA ALA A 129 11.04 10.27 2.11
C ALA A 129 12.37 10.27 1.33
N ILE A 130 13.50 10.24 2.04
CA ILE A 130 14.83 10.19 1.42
C ILE A 130 15.00 8.94 0.56
N ARG A 131 14.61 7.76 1.06
CA ARG A 131 14.69 6.51 0.28
C ARG A 131 13.79 6.55 -0.95
N ALA A 132 12.57 7.08 -0.81
CA ALA A 132 11.64 7.18 -1.92
C ALA A 132 12.17 8.13 -3.02
N ALA A 133 12.74 9.28 -2.64
CA ALA A 133 13.37 10.19 -3.59
C ALA A 133 14.53 9.52 -4.33
N ALA A 134 15.42 8.84 -3.60
CA ALA A 134 16.55 8.11 -4.20
C ALA A 134 16.08 7.03 -5.18
N LEU A 135 15.05 6.24 -4.83
CA LEU A 135 14.48 5.24 -5.73
C LEU A 135 13.89 5.88 -6.99
N ALA A 136 13.18 7.00 -6.85
CA ALA A 136 12.62 7.72 -7.99
C ALA A 136 13.70 8.21 -8.95
N ASP A 137 14.80 8.77 -8.42
CA ASP A 137 15.94 9.25 -9.21
C ASP A 137 16.65 8.10 -9.93
N ILE A 138 16.95 7.00 -9.21
CA ILE A 138 17.58 5.81 -9.81
C ILE A 138 16.72 5.26 -10.95
N LEU A 139 15.41 5.09 -10.73
CA LEU A 139 14.51 4.53 -11.75
C LEU A 139 14.34 5.45 -12.96
N LYS A 140 14.46 6.77 -12.77
CA LYS A 140 14.40 7.75 -13.85
C LYS A 140 15.61 7.64 -14.79
N GLU A 141 16.78 7.35 -14.24
CA GLU A 141 18.02 7.16 -15.00
C GLU A 141 18.13 5.75 -15.61
N ASN A 142 17.45 4.76 -15.01
CA ASN A 142 17.56 3.35 -15.36
C ASN A 142 16.18 2.78 -15.73
N ALA A 143 15.68 3.15 -16.90
CA ALA A 143 14.34 2.78 -17.38
C ALA A 143 14.13 1.27 -17.59
N ASP A 144 15.22 0.50 -17.71
CA ASP A 144 15.22 -0.96 -17.80
C ASP A 144 15.27 -1.67 -16.43
N GLY A 145 15.35 -0.89 -15.34
CA GLY A 145 15.41 -1.39 -13.96
C GLY A 145 16.74 -2.04 -13.57
N MET A 146 17.76 -1.87 -14.41
CA MET A 146 19.12 -2.35 -14.17
C MET A 146 19.99 -1.20 -13.69
N TYR A 147 20.71 -1.40 -12.58
CA TYR A 147 21.68 -0.42 -12.11
C TYR A 147 22.94 -1.14 -11.65
N VAL A 148 24.06 -0.43 -11.69
CA VAL A 148 25.34 -0.94 -11.21
C VAL A 148 25.61 -0.31 -9.86
N VAL A 149 25.74 -1.16 -8.84
CA VAL A 149 26.26 -0.74 -7.54
C VAL A 149 27.77 -0.53 -7.72
N THR A 150 28.20 0.74 -7.76
CA THR A 150 29.61 1.09 -8.00
C THR A 150 30.47 1.04 -6.75
N GLU A 151 29.86 1.19 -5.56
CA GLU A 151 30.54 1.17 -4.27
C GLU A 151 29.94 0.09 -3.38
N SER A 152 30.77 -0.56 -2.55
CA SER A 152 30.27 -1.53 -1.57
C SER A 152 29.34 -0.80 -0.60
N PHE A 153 28.13 -1.32 -0.38
CA PHE A 153 27.20 -0.75 0.59
C PHE A 153 27.88 -0.64 1.96
N PRO A 154 27.86 0.52 2.63
CA PRO A 154 28.46 0.63 3.96
C PRO A 154 27.74 -0.33 4.91
N THR A 155 28.50 -1.09 5.69
CA THR A 155 28.02 -2.06 6.70
C THR A 155 27.11 -1.42 7.76
N THR A 156 27.03 -0.10 7.80
CA THR A 156 26.23 0.70 8.74
C THR A 156 24.89 1.17 8.17
N ALA A 157 24.61 0.97 6.88
CA ALA A 157 23.31 1.33 6.33
C ALA A 157 22.23 0.30 6.76
N PRO A 158 21.02 0.76 7.11
CA PRO A 158 19.91 -0.15 7.43
C PRO A 158 19.46 -0.87 6.16
N VAL A 159 20.09 -2.01 5.87
CA VAL A 159 19.59 -3.01 4.92
C VAL A 159 18.38 -3.68 5.58
N MET A 160 17.37 -4.06 4.78
CA MET A 160 16.14 -4.70 5.29
C MET A 160 16.36 -6.05 6.02
N ASP A 161 17.59 -6.57 6.03
CA ASP A 161 18.02 -7.71 6.85
C ASP A 161 19.53 -7.57 7.15
N PRO A 162 19.95 -7.07 8.33
CA PRO A 162 21.37 -6.80 8.64
C PRO A 162 22.23 -8.06 8.72
N ASP A 163 21.61 -9.24 8.83
CA ASP A 163 22.33 -10.49 9.05
C ASP A 163 22.75 -11.21 7.75
N LYS A 164 22.42 -10.69 6.55
CA LYS A 164 22.53 -11.53 5.33
C LYS A 164 23.29 -11.08 4.11
N VAL A 165 23.58 -9.81 3.82
CA VAL A 165 24.26 -9.52 2.53
C VAL A 165 25.19 -8.31 2.60
N THR A 166 26.49 -8.56 2.46
CA THR A 166 27.41 -7.54 1.94
C THR A 166 27.16 -7.44 0.44
N LEU A 167 26.44 -6.39 0.00
CA LEU A 167 26.22 -6.15 -1.43
C LEU A 167 27.57 -5.79 -2.07
N LYS A 168 28.16 -6.74 -2.79
CA LYS A 168 29.38 -6.50 -3.58
C LYS A 168 29.04 -5.64 -4.80
N PRO A 169 29.97 -4.81 -5.29
CA PRO A 169 29.79 -4.07 -6.53
C PRO A 169 29.45 -5.02 -7.69
N GLY A 170 28.46 -4.67 -8.49
CA GLY A 170 27.94 -5.53 -9.55
C GLY A 170 26.57 -5.08 -10.09
N PRO A 171 26.08 -5.75 -11.15
CA PRO A 171 24.73 -5.51 -11.66
C PRO A 171 23.71 -5.95 -10.60
N ALA A 172 22.83 -5.04 -10.22
CA ALA A 172 21.71 -5.32 -9.32
C ALA A 172 20.40 -5.04 -10.05
N SER A 173 19.37 -5.86 -9.76
CA SER A 173 18.03 -5.64 -10.28
C SER A 173 17.17 -4.98 -9.21
N LEU A 174 16.49 -3.88 -9.55
CA LEU A 174 15.51 -3.27 -8.63
C LEU A 174 14.26 -4.11 -8.42
N ALA A 175 14.02 -5.12 -9.28
CA ALA A 175 12.94 -6.08 -9.11
C ALA A 175 13.23 -7.11 -8.00
N ASP A 176 14.51 -7.32 -7.66
CA ASP A 176 14.95 -8.20 -6.59
C ASP A 176 16.29 -7.72 -5.99
N PRO A 177 16.25 -6.74 -5.08
CA PRO A 177 17.48 -6.13 -4.54
C PRO A 177 18.28 -7.07 -3.62
N LEU A 178 17.79 -8.29 -3.35
CA LEU A 178 18.43 -9.28 -2.47
C LEU A 178 19.06 -10.45 -3.22
N VAL A 179 18.93 -10.53 -4.54
CA VAL A 179 19.55 -11.60 -5.33
C VAL A 179 20.84 -11.08 -5.96
N VAL A 180 21.96 -11.40 -5.31
CA VAL A 180 23.34 -11.33 -5.85
C VAL A 180 23.94 -12.72 -5.83
#